data_AF-A0A3M1SJE2-F1
#
_entry.id   AF-A0A3M1SJE2-F1
#
_cell.length_a   1.000
_cell.length_b   1.000
_cell.length_c   1.000
_cell.angle_alpha   90.00
_cell.angle_beta   90.00
_cell.angle_gamma   90.00
#
_symmetry.space_group_name_H-M   'P 1'
#
loop_
_entity.id
_entity.type
_entity.pdbx_description
1 polymer ?
#
loop_
_entity_poly.entity_id
_entity_poly.type
_entity_poly.pdbx_seq_one_letter_code
_entity_poly.pdbx_strand_id
1 'polypeptide(L)'
;MILRDLGHNLVFSNIIHRPLRTAVSIFGISIGVLLIVFTVGLSNGTMRERARREANTGAEIIFRASGAIGLSGSESFRLKISLADELRKIQGVNKVVPVGQISVSAEDSNVGSRLIDGINFIEYAEIAGLK
;
A
#
# COMPACT_ATOMS: atom_id res chain seq x y z
N MET A 1 -15.11 -43.44 34.43
CA MET A 1 -15.09 -42.07 34.99
C MET A 1 -13.89 -41.82 35.90
N ILE A 2 -13.58 -42.72 36.85
CA ILE A 2 -12.60 -42.49 37.96
C ILE A 2 -11.12 -42.38 37.54
N LEU A 3 -10.66 -43.11 36.51
CA LEU A 3 -9.24 -43.08 36.10
C LEU A 3 -8.78 -41.72 35.52
N ARG A 4 -9.70 -40.93 34.96
CA ARG A 4 -9.37 -39.62 34.37
C ARG A 4 -9.04 -38.58 35.43
N ASP A 5 -9.72 -38.65 36.58
CA ASP A 5 -9.53 -37.70 37.68
C ASP A 5 -8.25 -38.00 38.48
N LEU A 6 -7.87 -39.28 38.63
CA LEU A 6 -6.56 -39.64 39.18
C LEU A 6 -5.40 -39.16 38.30
N GLY A 7 -5.54 -39.27 36.97
CA GLY A 7 -4.51 -38.79 36.03
C GLY A 7 -4.22 -37.29 36.18
N HIS A 8 -5.26 -36.47 36.31
CA HIS A 8 -5.09 -35.02 36.59
C HIS A 8 -4.42 -34.77 37.94
N ASN A 9 -4.85 -35.48 38.99
CA ASN A 9 -4.31 -35.30 40.34
C ASN A 9 -2.81 -35.61 40.43
N LEU A 10 -2.35 -36.67 39.74
CA LEU A 10 -0.94 -37.05 39.69
C LEU A 10 -0.07 -36.04 38.92
N VAL A 11 -0.61 -35.45 37.84
CA VAL A 11 0.09 -34.41 37.07
C VAL A 11 0.21 -33.12 37.87
N PHE A 12 -0.88 -32.67 38.52
CA PHE A 12 -0.85 -31.48 39.39
C PHE A 12 0.08 -31.66 40.60
N SER A 13 0.10 -32.85 41.20
CA SER A 13 1.03 -33.17 42.30
C SER A 13 2.50 -33.08 41.87
N ASN A 14 2.83 -33.51 40.64
CA ASN A 14 4.19 -33.39 40.10
C ASN A 14 4.59 -31.93 39.79
N ILE A 15 3.65 -31.11 39.33
CA ILE A 15 3.85 -29.67 39.09
C ILE A 15 4.15 -28.93 40.40
N ILE A 16 3.41 -29.25 41.46
CA ILE A 16 3.54 -28.64 42.80
C ILE A 16 4.86 -29.02 43.48
N HIS A 17 5.39 -30.23 43.23
CA HIS A 17 6.65 -30.68 43.84
C HIS A 17 7.91 -29.95 43.35
N ARG A 18 7.86 -29.27 42.19
CA ARG A 18 8.99 -28.49 41.63
C ARG A 18 8.52 -27.16 41.04
N PRO A 19 8.01 -26.24 41.89
CA PRO A 19 7.22 -25.10 41.46
C PRO A 19 8.04 -24.10 40.63
N LEU A 20 9.31 -23.89 40.95
CA LEU A 20 10.17 -22.93 40.26
C LEU A 20 10.43 -23.34 38.80
N ARG A 21 10.73 -24.63 38.56
CA ARG A 21 11.03 -25.12 37.20
C ARG A 21 9.79 -25.07 36.33
N THR A 22 8.65 -25.48 36.86
CA THR A 22 7.39 -25.46 36.10
C THR A 22 6.94 -24.04 35.78
N ALA A 23 7.09 -23.10 36.72
CA ALA A 23 6.76 -21.69 36.49
C ALA A 23 7.62 -21.09 35.36
N VAL A 24 8.94 -21.25 35.41
CA VAL A 24 9.85 -20.72 34.38
C VAL A 24 9.54 -21.31 33.00
N SER A 25 9.23 -22.60 32.90
CA SER A 25 8.83 -23.22 31.64
C SER A 25 7.51 -22.68 31.09
N ILE A 26 6.49 -22.51 31.94
CA ILE A 26 5.20 -21.93 31.54
C ILE A 26 5.39 -20.50 31.06
N PHE A 27 6.16 -19.68 31.78
CA PHE A 27 6.46 -18.31 31.37
C PHE A 27 7.22 -18.26 30.05
N GLY A 28 8.24 -19.11 29.87
CA GLY A 28 9.03 -19.16 28.63
C GLY A 28 8.16 -19.49 27.42
N ILE A 29 7.29 -20.50 27.53
CA ILE A 29 6.38 -20.88 26.44
C ILE A 29 5.36 -19.77 26.19
N SER A 30 4.76 -19.21 27.25
CA SER A 30 3.74 -18.16 27.14
C SER A 30 4.29 -16.91 26.46
N ILE A 31 5.49 -16.47 26.84
CA ILE A 31 6.17 -15.33 26.22
C ILE A 31 6.48 -15.64 24.76
N GLY A 32 6.99 -16.84 24.45
CA GLY A 32 7.27 -17.26 23.07
C GLY A 32 6.03 -17.18 22.18
N VAL A 33 4.91 -17.75 22.63
CA VAL A 33 3.64 -17.71 21.89
C VAL A 33 3.11 -16.28 21.79
N LEU A 34 3.18 -15.51 22.87
CA LEU A 34 2.77 -14.10 22.88
C LEU A 34 3.54 -13.29 21.83
N LEU A 35 4.86 -13.46 21.75
CA LEU A 35 5.69 -12.76 20.77
C LEU A 35 5.35 -13.14 19.33
N ILE A 36 5.04 -14.42 19.07
CA ILE A 36 4.61 -14.88 17.74
C ILE A 36 3.29 -14.20 17.37
N VAL A 37 2.27 -14.28 18.24
CA VAL A 37 0.95 -13.69 17.99
C VAL A 37 1.06 -12.17 17.85
N PHE A 38 1.86 -11.51 18.69
CA PHE A 38 2.07 -10.07 18.63
C PHE A 38 2.71 -9.65 17.30
N THR A 39 3.75 -10.38 16.87
CA THR A 39 4.45 -10.10 15.62
C THR A 39 3.52 -10.29 14.43
N VAL A 40 2.81 -11.43 14.35
CA VAL A 40 1.88 -11.72 13.24
C VAL A 40 0.70 -10.74 13.24
N GLY A 41 0.18 -10.40 14.42
CA GLY A 41 -0.90 -9.43 14.59
C GLY A 41 -0.49 -8.04 14.12
N LEU A 42 0.71 -7.58 14.51
CA LEU A 42 1.24 -6.28 14.09
C LEU A 42 1.55 -6.26 12.59
N SER A 43 2.17 -7.29 12.03
CA SER A 43 2.43 -7.39 10.59
C SER A 43 1.14 -7.35 9.79
N ASN A 44 0.12 -8.13 10.17
CA ASN A 44 -1.16 -8.13 9.47
C ASN A 44 -1.94 -6.81 9.67
N GLY A 45 -1.90 -6.24 10.87
CA GLY A 45 -2.54 -4.96 11.15
C GLY A 45 -1.93 -3.82 10.34
N THR A 46 -0.59 -3.74 10.29
CA THR A 46 0.12 -2.74 9.49
C THR A 46 -0.10 -2.94 7.99
N MET A 47 -0.07 -4.18 7.49
CA MET A 47 -0.39 -4.48 6.09
C MET A 47 -1.83 -4.11 5.73
N ARG A 48 -2.79 -4.39 6.61
CA ARG A 48 -4.20 -4.03 6.39
C ARG A 48 -4.39 -2.51 6.32
N GLU A 49 -3.75 -1.78 7.24
CA GLU A 49 -3.85 -0.32 7.27
C GLU A 49 -3.18 0.30 6.03
N ARG A 50 -2.00 -0.19 5.64
CA ARG A 50 -1.34 0.24 4.40
C ARG A 50 -2.19 -0.07 3.18
N ALA A 51 -2.68 -1.30 3.04
CA ALA A 51 -3.55 -1.68 1.93
C ALA A 51 -4.82 -0.81 1.87
N ARG A 52 -5.42 -0.48 3.02
CA ARG A 52 -6.61 0.41 3.06
C ARG A 52 -6.26 1.83 2.61
N ARG A 53 -5.11 2.35 3.01
CA ARG A 53 -4.64 3.69 2.58
C ARG A 53 -4.28 3.70 1.10
N GLU A 54 -3.48 2.74 0.67
CA GLU A 54 -3.03 2.59 -0.71
C GLU A 54 -4.22 2.37 -1.65
N ALA A 55 -5.22 1.57 -1.27
CA ALA A 55 -6.44 1.37 -2.06
C ALA A 55 -7.30 2.63 -2.22
N ASN A 56 -7.18 3.62 -1.32
CA ASN A 56 -7.87 4.91 -1.46
C ASN A 56 -7.14 5.86 -2.42
N THR A 57 -5.84 5.65 -2.65
CA THR A 57 -5.09 6.26 -3.75
C THR A 57 -5.43 5.46 -5.01
N GLY A 58 -6.31 5.99 -5.87
CA GLY A 58 -6.72 5.30 -7.10
C GLY A 58 -5.51 4.80 -7.91
N ALA A 59 -5.65 3.65 -8.55
CA ALA A 59 -4.59 3.08 -9.39
C ALA A 59 -4.47 3.90 -10.69
N GLU A 60 -3.65 4.94 -10.67
CA GLU A 60 -3.33 5.75 -11.84
C GLU A 60 -2.08 5.20 -12.54
N ILE A 61 -2.17 5.06 -13.87
CA ILE A 61 -1.05 4.63 -14.70
C ILE A 61 -0.70 5.78 -15.64
N ILE A 62 0.52 6.29 -15.51
CA ILE A 62 1.03 7.33 -16.40
C ILE A 62 1.64 6.66 -17.63
N PHE A 63 0.94 6.78 -18.77
CA PHE A 63 1.42 6.27 -20.05
C PHE A 63 2.22 7.35 -20.80
N ARG A 64 3.45 7.01 -21.22
CA ARG A 64 4.40 7.97 -21.83
C ARG A 64 5.05 7.40 -23.09
N ALA A 65 5.53 8.29 -23.95
CA ALA A 65 6.25 7.89 -25.15
C ALA A 65 7.56 7.17 -24.80
N SER A 66 7.99 6.26 -25.68
CA SER A 66 9.27 5.55 -25.53
C SER A 66 10.44 6.54 -25.48
N GLY A 67 11.40 6.28 -24.59
CA GLY A 67 12.56 7.15 -24.37
C GLY A 67 12.24 8.47 -23.67
N ALA A 68 11.12 8.56 -22.94
CA ALA A 68 10.84 9.70 -22.08
C ALA A 68 11.78 9.73 -20.86
N ILE A 69 12.35 10.90 -20.53
CA ILE A 69 13.33 11.09 -19.44
C ILE A 69 12.72 11.94 -18.32
N GLY A 70 12.82 11.50 -17.07
CA GLY A 70 12.34 12.22 -15.87
C GLY A 70 10.82 12.20 -15.69
N LEU A 71 10.28 12.43 -14.48
CA LEU A 71 8.82 12.38 -14.22
C LEU A 71 8.03 13.58 -14.75
N SER A 72 8.69 14.74 -14.89
CA SER A 72 8.10 16.00 -15.33
C SER A 72 9.13 16.76 -16.16
N GLY A 73 8.72 17.39 -17.25
CA GLY A 73 9.61 18.20 -18.06
C GLY A 73 9.17 18.30 -19.51
N SER A 74 9.69 19.32 -20.19
CA SER A 74 9.45 19.80 -21.56
C SER A 74 9.65 18.76 -22.67
N GLU A 75 8.99 17.62 -22.58
CA GLU A 75 8.98 16.65 -23.67
C GLU A 75 8.00 17.06 -24.76
N SER A 76 8.42 16.92 -26.01
CA SER A 76 7.52 17.10 -27.14
C SER A 76 6.33 16.14 -27.07
N PHE A 77 5.15 16.60 -27.48
CA PHE A 77 3.94 15.77 -27.59
C PHE A 77 4.11 14.68 -28.66
N ARG A 78 4.68 13.55 -28.25
CA ARG A 78 4.96 12.39 -29.13
C ARG A 78 3.81 11.40 -29.22
N LEU A 79 2.88 11.44 -28.26
CA LEU A 79 1.70 10.58 -28.25
C LEU A 79 0.54 11.25 -28.98
N LYS A 80 -0.16 10.48 -29.82
CA LYS A 80 -1.40 10.94 -30.46
C LYS A 80 -2.55 10.87 -29.46
N ILE A 81 -3.41 11.88 -29.46
CA ILE A 81 -4.62 11.93 -28.61
C ILE A 81 -5.54 10.73 -28.87
N SER A 82 -5.61 10.24 -30.11
CA SER A 82 -6.41 9.05 -30.48
C SER A 82 -6.03 7.78 -29.72
N LEU A 83 -4.81 7.70 -29.17
CA LEU A 83 -4.38 6.58 -28.36
C LEU A 83 -5.17 6.50 -27.04
N ALA A 84 -5.66 7.64 -26.53
CA ALA A 84 -6.54 7.63 -25.35
C ALA A 84 -7.80 6.80 -25.59
N ASP A 85 -8.38 6.87 -26.79
CA ASP A 85 -9.57 6.09 -27.15
C ASP A 85 -9.29 4.60 -27.33
N GLU A 86 -8.06 4.24 -27.72
CA GLU A 86 -7.63 2.84 -27.76
C GLU A 86 -7.39 2.29 -26.36
N LEU A 87 -6.73 3.07 -25.48
CA LEU A 87 -6.49 2.68 -24.09
C LEU A 87 -7.79 2.49 -23.31
N ARG A 88 -8.82 3.31 -23.57
CA ARG A 88 -10.16 3.17 -22.99
C ARG A 88 -10.85 1.83 -23.32
N LYS A 89 -10.45 1.14 -24.40
CA LYS A 89 -11.04 -0.14 -24.80
C LYS A 89 -10.44 -1.33 -24.05
N ILE A 90 -9.34 -1.14 -23.33
CA ILE A 90 -8.66 -2.21 -22.60
C ILE A 90 -9.49 -2.58 -21.37
N GLN A 91 -9.73 -3.88 -21.17
CA GLN A 91 -10.46 -4.37 -20.00
C GLN A 91 -9.73 -3.97 -18.71
N GLY A 92 -10.46 -3.33 -17.78
CA GLY A 92 -9.91 -2.86 -16.50
C GLY A 92 -9.52 -1.37 -16.49
N VAL A 93 -9.49 -0.70 -17.64
CA VAL A 93 -9.31 0.75 -17.71
C VAL A 93 -10.65 1.44 -17.47
N ASN A 94 -10.76 2.21 -16.38
CA ASN A 94 -11.99 2.94 -16.05
C ASN A 94 -12.08 4.27 -16.82
N LYS A 95 -11.01 5.07 -16.78
CA LYS A 95 -10.92 6.37 -17.47
C LYS A 95 -9.49 6.60 -17.96
N VAL A 96 -9.37 7.44 -18.97
CA VAL A 96 -8.09 7.89 -19.54
C VAL A 96 -8.20 9.38 -19.80
N VAL A 97 -7.21 10.15 -19.35
CA VAL A 97 -7.10 11.58 -19.61
C VAL A 97 -5.78 11.87 -20.30
N PRO A 98 -5.78 12.50 -21.49
CA PRO A 98 -4.56 12.97 -22.10
C PRO A 98 -4.02 14.16 -21.31
N VAL A 99 -2.75 14.10 -20.94
CA VAL A 99 -2.03 15.18 -20.25
C VAL A 99 -0.87 15.61 -21.14
N GLY A 100 -0.73 16.90 -21.35
CA GLY A 100 0.43 17.49 -22.01
C GLY A 100 1.18 18.43 -21.08
N GLN A 101 2.49 18.30 -20.95
CA GLN A 101 3.31 19.22 -20.16
C GLN A 101 4.32 19.95 -21.04
N ILE A 102 4.44 21.25 -20.87
CA ILE A 102 5.47 22.06 -21.55
C ILE A 102 6.14 22.98 -20.54
N SER A 103 7.46 23.12 -20.62
CA SER A 103 8.18 24.12 -19.82
C SER A 103 8.35 25.38 -20.65
N VAL A 104 7.94 26.52 -20.09
CA VAL A 104 8.14 27.85 -20.68
C VAL A 104 9.13 28.63 -19.84
N SER A 105 9.92 29.50 -20.48
CA SER A 105 10.77 30.46 -19.76
C SER A 105 9.87 31.47 -19.03
N ALA A 106 10.19 31.77 -17.78
CA ALA A 106 9.42 32.69 -16.95
C ALA A 106 10.34 33.79 -16.40
N GLU A 107 10.27 34.97 -17.01
CA GLU A 107 11.10 36.15 -16.66
C GLU A 107 10.67 36.81 -15.34
N ASP A 108 9.46 36.52 -14.87
CA ASP A 108 8.83 37.05 -13.68
C ASP A 108 9.00 36.15 -12.44
N SER A 109 9.82 35.10 -12.51
CA SER A 109 10.09 34.20 -11.39
C SER A 109 11.58 33.88 -11.23
N ASN A 110 12.06 33.81 -9.98
CA ASN A 110 13.47 33.52 -9.65
C ASN A 110 13.95 32.11 -10.07
N VAL A 111 13.06 31.28 -10.60
CA VAL A 111 13.33 29.88 -11.00
C VAL A 111 13.59 29.76 -12.51
N GLY A 112 13.39 30.84 -13.29
CA GLY A 112 13.71 30.93 -14.71
C GLY A 112 12.82 30.11 -15.66
N SER A 113 11.97 29.21 -15.16
CA SER A 113 11.04 28.44 -15.97
C SER A 113 9.77 28.04 -15.20
N ARG A 114 8.69 27.79 -15.93
CA ARG A 114 7.40 27.29 -15.43
C ARG A 114 6.97 26.08 -16.23
N LEU A 115 6.39 25.09 -15.54
CA LEU A 115 5.70 23.98 -16.19
C LEU A 115 4.24 24.36 -16.41
N ILE A 116 3.72 24.15 -17.61
CA ILE A 116 2.32 24.33 -17.95
C ILE A 116 1.76 22.96 -18.31
N ASP A 117 0.69 22.58 -17.60
CA ASP A 117 -0.03 21.33 -17.82
C ASP A 117 -1.31 21.62 -18.62
N GLY A 118 -1.37 21.10 -19.84
CA GLY A 118 -2.57 21.04 -20.67
C GLY A 118 -3.36 19.78 -20.34
N ILE A 119 -4.52 19.95 -19.68
CA ILE A 119 -5.44 18.87 -19.32
C ILE A 119 -6.87 19.23 -19.68
N ASN A 120 -7.71 18.23 -19.97
CA ASN A 120 -9.15 18.42 -19.90
C ASN A 120 -9.56 18.42 -18.43
N PHE A 121 -9.80 19.60 -17.87
CA PHE A 121 -10.03 19.76 -16.42
C PHE A 121 -11.22 18.95 -15.91
N ILE A 122 -12.32 18.86 -16.67
CA ILE A 122 -13.52 18.13 -16.22
C ILE A 122 -13.22 16.64 -16.09
N GLU A 123 -12.65 16.03 -17.15
CA GLU A 123 -12.29 14.61 -17.13
C GLU A 123 -11.21 14.32 -16.07
N TYR A 124 -10.23 15.22 -15.93
CA TYR A 124 -9.17 15.10 -14.94
C TYR A 124 -9.71 15.20 -13.50
N ALA A 125 -10.58 16.17 -13.22
CA ALA A 125 -11.19 16.36 -11.90
C ALA A 125 -12.00 15.13 -11.47
N GLU A 126 -12.72 14.51 -12.41
CA GLU A 126 -13.45 13.27 -12.12
C GLU A 126 -12.54 12.08 -11.79
N ILE A 127 -11.34 11.98 -12.40
CA ILE A 127 -10.35 10.94 -12.06
C ILE A 127 -9.68 11.24 -10.72
N ALA A 128 -9.29 12.50 -10.51
CA ALA A 128 -8.58 12.95 -9.32
C ALA A 128 -9.49 13.11 -8.09
N GLY A 129 -10.81 12.97 -8.25
CA GLY A 129 -11.78 13.15 -7.17
C GLY A 129 -11.90 14.60 -6.70
N LEU A 130 -11.54 15.56 -7.55
CA LEU A 130 -11.65 16.99 -7.29
C LEU A 130 -13.10 17.40 -7.50
N LYS A 131 -13.74 17.98 -6.48
CA LYS A 131 -15.09 18.55 -6.52
C LYS A 131 -15.03 20.06 -6.64
#